data_AF-A0A3D0SQF0-F1
#
_entry.id   AF-A0A3D0SQF0-F1
#
_cell.length_a   1.000
_cell.length_b   1.000
_cell.length_c   1.000
_cell.angle_alpha   90.00
_cell.angle_beta   90.00
_cell.angle_gamma   90.00
#
_symmetry.space_group_name_H-M   'P 1'
#
loop_
_entity.id
_entity.type
_entity.pdbx_description
1 polymer ?
#
loop_
_entity_poly.entity_id
_entity_poly.type
_entity_poly.pdbx_seq_one_letter_code
_entity_poly.pdbx_strand_id
1 'polypeptide(L)' 'MLETALGMAHTLAEKSLHTFEQVKALLTDSFDTSWETQLERERRGLVACAGHPDGQEGMRAFLEKRPPRYNTE' A
#
# COMPACT_ATOMS: atom_id res chain seq x y z
N MET A 1 -12.66 22.26 -7.04
CA MET A 1 -11.25 21.78 -6.92
C MET A 1 -10.93 21.31 -5.51
N LEU A 2 -11.17 22.11 -4.46
CA LEU A 2 -10.93 21.68 -3.07
C LEU A 2 -11.75 20.44 -2.68
N GLU A 3 -13.06 20.43 -2.99
CA GLU A 3 -13.94 19.29 -2.71
C GLU A 3 -13.43 17.98 -3.33
N THR A 4 -13.03 18.03 -4.60
CA THR A 4 -12.45 16.88 -5.31
C THR A 4 -11.15 16.40 -4.66
N ALA A 5 -10.27 17.33 -4.27
CA ALA A 5 -9.01 16.98 -3.60
C ALA A 5 -9.26 16.32 -2.23
N LEU A 6 -10.23 16.82 -1.46
CA LEU A 6 -10.62 16.22 -0.18
C LEU A 6 -11.27 14.84 -0.37
N GLY A 7 -12.14 14.69 -1.36
CA GLY A 7 -12.73 13.38 -1.68
C GLY A 7 -11.68 12.33 -2.04
N MET A 8 -10.65 12.73 -2.80
CA MET A 8 -9.51 11.85 -3.09
C MET A 8 -8.71 11.51 -1.83
N ALA A 9 -8.42 12.51 -0.99
CA ALA A 9 -7.69 12.29 0.27
C ALA A 9 -8.42 11.30 1.20
N HIS A 10 -9.74 11.44 1.34
CA HIS A 10 -10.57 10.50 2.10
C HIS A 10 -10.50 9.09 1.52
N THR A 11 -10.63 8.95 0.19
CA THR A 11 -10.56 7.64 -0.48
C THR A 11 -9.21 6.96 -0.26
N LEU A 12 -8.11 7.73 -0.25
CA LEU A 12 -6.77 7.20 0.01
C LEU A 12 -6.60 6.80 1.48
N ALA A 13 -7.15 7.58 2.41
CA ALA A 13 -7.12 7.29 3.85
C ALA A 13 -7.90 6.02 4.24
N GLU A 14 -8.81 5.55 3.38
CA GLU A 14 -9.53 4.28 3.57
C GLU A 14 -8.73 3.05 3.09
N LYS A 15 -7.55 3.23 2.49
CA LYS A 15 -6.67 2.14 2.03
C LYS A 15 -5.53 1.90 3.02
N SER A 16 -4.78 0.81 2.83
CA SER A 16 -3.54 0.54 3.57
C SER A 16 -2.52 1.67 3.36
N LEU A 17 -2.36 2.53 4.37
CA LEU A 17 -1.37 3.61 4.32
C LEU A 17 0.06 3.05 4.31
N HIS A 18 0.27 1.92 5.00
CA HIS A 18 1.56 1.21 4.99
C HIS A 18 1.94 0.76 3.58
N THR A 19 1.00 0.19 2.82
CA THR A 19 1.27 -0.23 1.43
C THR A 19 1.52 0.99 0.52
N PHE A 20 0.77 2.08 0.71
CA PHE A 20 1.03 3.31 -0.04
C PHE A 20 2.40 3.92 0.25
N GLU A 21 2.87 3.89 1.50
CA GLU A 21 4.21 4.32 1.87
C GLU A 21 5.27 3.53 1.08
N GLN A 22 5.18 2.20 1.08
CA GLN A 22 6.13 1.32 0.37
C GLN A 22 6.12 1.58 -1.14
N VAL A 23 4.95 1.64 -1.76
CA VAL A 23 4.82 1.88 -3.20
C VAL A 23 5.33 3.27 -3.57
N LYS A 24 5.04 4.29 -2.75
CA LYS A 24 5.54 5.65 -2.99
C LYS A 24 7.05 5.72 -2.94
N ALA A 25 7.68 5.05 -1.96
CA ALA A 25 9.13 4.97 -1.87
C ALA A 25 9.75 4.28 -3.11
N LEU A 26 9.20 3.13 -3.50
CA LEU A 26 9.65 2.39 -4.70
C LEU A 26 9.54 3.22 -5.98
N LEU A 27 8.43 3.92 -6.19
CA LEU A 27 8.24 4.77 -7.36
C LEU A 27 9.18 5.98 -7.35
N THR A 28 9.37 6.60 -6.18
CA THR A 28 10.25 7.77 -6.02
C THR A 28 11.70 7.40 -6.37
N ASP A 29 12.16 6.24 -5.91
CA ASP A 29 13.54 5.78 -6.11
C ASP A 29 13.76 5.07 -7.47
N SER A 30 12.69 4.74 -8.20
CA SER A 30 12.77 3.91 -9.41
C SER A 30 13.66 4.49 -10.53
N PHE A 31 13.80 5.81 -10.57
CA PHE A 31 14.63 6.50 -11.57
C PHE A 31 16.14 6.43 -11.27
N ASP A 32 16.50 6.18 -10.01
CA ASP A 32 17.88 6.18 -9.51
C ASP A 32 18.36 4.79 -9.08
N THR A 33 17.57 3.74 -9.34
CA THR A 33 17.87 2.36 -8.96
C THR A 33 18.13 1.47 -10.17
N SER A 34 19.11 0.58 -10.07
CA SER A 34 19.30 -0.46 -11.10
C SER A 34 18.13 -1.43 -11.08
N TRP A 35 17.88 -2.08 -12.22
CA TRP A 35 16.79 -3.04 -12.37
C TRP A 35 16.81 -4.14 -11.29
N GLU A 36 17.96 -4.78 -11.07
CA GLU A 36 18.10 -5.85 -10.09
C GLU A 36 17.88 -5.36 -8.65
N THR A 37 18.33 -4.13 -8.36
CA THR A 37 18.13 -3.50 -7.05
C THR A 37 16.65 -3.20 -6.82
N GLN A 38 15.97 -2.68 -7.84
CA GLN A 38 14.55 -2.38 -7.79
C GLN A 38 13.73 -3.65 -7.55
N LEU A 39 14.01 -4.75 -8.28
CA LEU A 39 13.35 -6.03 -8.05
C LEU A 39 13.53 -6.56 -6.63
N GLU A 40 14.73 -6.46 -6.06
CA GLU A 40 14.97 -6.89 -4.68
C GLU A 40 14.26 -5.99 -3.66
N ARG A 41 14.20 -4.68 -3.91
CA ARG A 41 13.45 -3.73 -3.07
C ARG A 41 11.95 -4.03 -3.12
N GLU A 42 11.38 -4.24 -4.31
CA GLU A 42 9.98 -4.62 -4.50
C GLU A 42 9.67 -5.93 -3.78
N ARG A 43 10.52 -6.95 -3.92
CA ARG A 43 10.35 -8.23 -3.23
C ARG A 43 10.31 -8.06 -1.71
N ARG A 44 11.22 -7.26 -1.14
CA ARG A 44 11.24 -6.97 0.30
C ARG A 44 9.99 -6.21 0.74
N GLY A 45 9.58 -5.20 -0.04
CA GLY A 45 8.38 -4.42 0.22
C GLY A 45 7.11 -5.27 0.20
N LEU A 46 6.98 -6.20 -0.75
CA LEU A 46 5.86 -7.14 -0.81
C LEU A 46 5.80 -8.06 0.42
N VAL A 47 6.94 -8.61 0.85
CA VAL A 47 7.00 -9.45 2.07
C VAL A 47 6.62 -8.65 3.31
N ALA A 48 7.11 -7.41 3.44
CA ALA A 48 6.75 -6.53 4.55
C ALA A 48 5.25 -6.20 4.56
N CYS A 49 4.70 -5.81 3.40
CA CYS A 49 3.26 -5.56 3.25
C CYS A 49 2.41 -6.78 3.60
N ALA A 50 2.83 -7.98 3.17
CA ALA A 50 2.11 -9.21 3.49
C ALA A 50 2.15 -9.52 5.00
N GLY A 51 3.25 -9.21 5.69
CA GLY A 51 3.39 -9.41 7.15
C GLY A 51 2.67 -8.36 8.00
N HIS A 52 2.28 -7.22 7.43
CA HIS A 52 1.59 -6.14 8.12
C HIS A 52 0.12 -6.49 8.43
N PRO A 53 -0.48 -5.98 9.53
CA PRO A 53 -1.91 -6.17 9.83
C PRO A 53 -2.85 -5.84 8.66
N ASP A 54 -2.57 -4.76 7.92
CA ASP A 54 -3.35 -4.41 6.73
C ASP A 54 -3.23 -5.47 5.61
N GLY A 55 -2.05 -6.06 5.42
CA GLY A 55 -1.87 -7.14 4.45
C GLY A 55 -2.69 -8.39 4.82
N GLN A 56 -2.65 -8.76 6.10
CA GLN A 56 -3.45 -9.86 6.64
C GLN A 56 -4.95 -9.59 6.55
N GLU A 57 -5.39 -8.37 6.83
CA GLU A 57 -6.78 -7.95 6.67
C GLU A 57 -7.23 -7.98 5.22
N GLY A 58 -6.42 -7.51 4.27
CA GLY A 58 -6.73 -7.57 2.85
C GLY A 58 -6.96 -9.01 2.37
N MET A 59 -6.06 -9.92 2.77
CA MET A 59 -6.18 -11.35 2.47
C MET A 59 -7.42 -11.97 3.11
N ARG A 60 -7.68 -11.68 4.39
CA ARG A 60 -8.85 -12.18 5.13
C ARG A 60 -10.16 -11.67 4.53
N ALA A 61 -10.26 -10.37 4.28
CA ALA A 61 -11.46 -9.75 3.71
C ALA A 61 -11.77 -10.30 2.32
N PHE A 62 -10.74 -10.57 1.51
CA PHE A 62 -10.89 -11.24 0.22
C PHE A 62 -11.48 -12.65 0.37
N LEU A 63 -10.94 -13.48 1.28
CA LEU A 63 -11.45 -14.83 1.56
C LEU A 63 -12.89 -14.81 2.10
N GLU A 64 -13.21 -13.84 2.95
CA GLU A 64 -14.53 -13.62 3.55
C GLU A 64 -15.52 -12.91 2.61
N LYS A 65 -15.09 -12.50 1.41
CA LYS A 65 -15.89 -11.76 0.42
C LYS A 65 -16.54 -10.49 0.97
N ARG A 66 -15.81 -9.76 1.81
CA ARG A 66 -16.23 -8.48 2.38
C ARG A 66 -15.24 -7.37 2.05
N PRO A 67 -15.63 -6.09 2.14
CA PRO A 67 -14.68 -4.99 2.06
C PRO A 67 -13.65 -5.09 3.21
N PRO A 68 -12.36 -4.86 2.91
CA PRO A 68 -11.33 -4.77 3.95
C PRO A 68 -11.47 -3.49 4.75
N ARG A 69 -11.03 -3.54 6.02
CA ARG A 69 -10.97 -2.39 6.93
C ARG A 69 -9.53 -2.16 7.39
N TYR A 70 -8.85 -1.25 6.71
CA TYR A 70 -7.47 -0.88 6.99
C TYR A 70 -7.37 0.21 8.06
N ASN A 71 -6.15 0.47 8.57
CA ASN A 71 -5.85 1.54 9.52
C ASN A 71 -6.67 1.46 10.82
N THR A 72 -6.86 0.23 11.33
CA THR A 72 -7.51 0.01 12.64
C THR A 72 -6.48 0.07 13.77
N GLU A 73 -6.02 1.29 14.05
CA GLU A 73 -5.44 1.72 15.33
C GLU A 73 -6.24 2.90 15.88
#